data_AF-V9GF85-F1
#
_entry.id   AF-V9GF85-F1
#
_cell.length_a   1.000
_cell.length_b   1.000
_cell.length_c   1.000
_cell.angle_alpha   90.00
_cell.angle_beta   90.00
_cell.angle_gamma   90.00
#
_symmetry.space_group_name_H-M   'P 1'
#
loop_
_entity.id
_entity.type
_entity.pdbx_description
1 polymer ?
#
loop_
_entity_poly.entity_id
_entity_poly.type
_entity_poly.pdbx_seq_one_letter_code
_entity_poly.pdbx_strand_id
1 'polypeptide(L)' 'MQIDYHTHHVRCGHAVGGLEEYVKRAIELGMDQLGLSDHMPLIHVRAEEYYPEMQCRWRNYLAT' A
#
# COMPACT_ATOMS: atom_id res chain seq x y z
N MET A 1 -11.56 -1.80 21.16
CA MET A 1 -10.97 -1.05 20.04
C MET A 1 -10.40 -2.03 19.04
N GLN A 2 -10.86 -2.01 17.80
CA GLN A 2 -10.35 -2.80 16.69
C GLN A 2 -9.36 -1.97 15.88
N ILE A 3 -8.13 -2.46 15.73
CA ILE A 3 -7.02 -1.70 15.16
C ILE A 3 -6.19 -2.61 14.25
N ASP A 4 -5.80 -2.10 13.09
CA ASP A 4 -4.75 -2.67 12.26
C ASP A 4 -3.85 -1.56 11.74
N TYR A 5 -2.54 -1.69 11.96
CA TYR A 5 -1.53 -0.75 11.49
C TYR A 5 -0.59 -1.33 10.43
N HIS A 6 -0.81 -2.58 10.02
CA HIS A 6 0.00 -3.26 9.01
C HIS A 6 -0.85 -3.66 7.81
N THR A 7 -1.29 -2.65 7.06
CA THR A 7 -1.95 -2.89 5.77
C THR A 7 -1.10 -2.38 4.61
N HIS A 8 -1.32 -2.98 3.44
CA HIS A 8 -0.71 -2.62 2.18
C HIS A 8 -1.81 -2.35 1.17
N HIS A 9 -1.61 -1.41 0.25
CA HIS A 9 -2.54 -1.14 -0.85
C HIS A 9 -1.88 -1.39 -2.21
N VAL A 10 -2.65 -1.21 -3.30
CA VAL A 10 -2.26 -1.52 -4.69
C VAL A 10 -0.85 -1.04 -5.11
N ARG A 11 -0.30 0.00 -4.47
CA ARG A 11 1.03 0.49 -4.83
C ARG A 11 2.17 -0.36 -4.29
N CYS A 12 1.98 -1.16 -3.25
CA CYS A 12 3.04 -1.95 -2.60
C CYS A 12 3.67 -3.00 -3.53
N GLY A 13 2.97 -3.36 -4.61
CA GLY A 13 3.46 -4.27 -5.64
C GLY A 13 2.84 -5.67 -5.59
N HIS A 14 2.21 -6.05 -4.49
CA HIS A 14 1.55 -7.36 -4.32
C HIS A 14 0.15 -7.32 -3.67
N ALA A 15 -0.21 -6.24 -2.99
CA ALA A 15 -1.56 -6.05 -2.49
C ALA A 15 -2.47 -5.53 -3.63
N VAL A 16 -3.77 -5.77 -3.48
CA VAL A 16 -4.79 -5.34 -4.43
C VAL A 16 -5.75 -4.39 -3.75
N GLY A 17 -6.41 -3.53 -4.52
CA GLY A 17 -7.37 -2.56 -4.00
C GLY A 17 -6.76 -1.20 -3.64
N GLY A 18 -7.53 -0.15 -3.87
CA GLY A 18 -7.17 1.22 -3.55
C GLY A 18 -7.30 1.53 -2.06
N LEU A 19 -6.61 2.58 -1.60
CA LEU A 19 -6.66 2.99 -0.19
C LEU A 19 -8.11 3.29 0.28
N GLU A 20 -8.93 3.90 -0.58
CA GLU A 20 -10.34 4.19 -0.26
C GLU A 20 -11.16 2.92 0.00
N GLU A 21 -10.90 1.84 -0.75
CA GLU A 21 -11.59 0.56 -0.56
C GLU A 21 -11.24 -0.06 0.79
N TYR A 22 -9.98 0.06 1.22
CA TYR A 22 -9.53 -0.39 2.55
C TYR A 22 -10.21 0.40 3.66
N VAL A 23 -10.31 1.72 3.52
CA VAL A 23 -10.99 2.58 4.51
C VAL A 23 -12.48 2.22 4.60
N LYS A 24 -13.18 2.07 3.47
CA LYS A 24 -14.59 1.66 3.44
C LYS A 24 -14.79 0.30 4.12
N ARG A 25 -13.91 -0.67 3.81
CA ARG A 25 -13.99 -1.99 4.41
C ARG A 25 -13.72 -1.98 5.92
N ALA A 26 -12.78 -1.16 6.38
CA ALA A 26 -12.51 -0.99 7.81
C ALA A 26 -13.71 -0.41 8.56
N ILE A 27 -14.44 0.54 7.96
CA ILE A 27 -15.69 1.09 8.52
C ILE A 27 -16.76 -0.01 8.64
N GLU A 28 -16.97 -0.81 7.58
CA GLU A 28 -17.93 -1.93 7.61
C GLU A 28 -17.61 -2.97 8.69
N LEU A 29 -16.33 -3.18 8.97
CA LEU A 29 -15.85 -4.11 9.99
C LEU A 29 -15.88 -3.52 11.42
N GLY A 30 -16.24 -2.24 11.57
CA GLY A 30 -16.26 -1.57 12.86
C GLY A 30 -14.86 -1.37 13.45
N MET A 31 -13.87 -1.08 12.59
CA MET A 31 -12.52 -0.73 13.02
C MET A 31 -12.45 0.71 13.52
N ASP A 32 -11.74 0.94 14.61
CA ASP A 32 -11.53 2.26 15.18
C ASP A 32 -10.33 2.97 14.55
N GLN A 33 -9.30 2.19 14.16
CA GLN A 33 -8.04 2.71 13.62
C GLN A 33 -7.52 1.79 12.50
N LEU A 34 -7.08 2.40 11.41
CA LEU A 34 -6.47 1.74 10.27
C LEU A 34 -5.19 2.49 9.89
N GLY A 35 -4.07 1.78 9.73
CA GLY A 35 -2.81 2.32 9.26
C GLY A 35 -2.33 1.64 7.99
N LEU A 36 -1.71 2.44 7.14
CA LEU A 36 -1.07 2.01 5.90
C LEU A 36 0.44 1.93 6.11
N SER A 37 0.99 0.72 5.95
CA SER A 37 2.41 0.41 6.12
C SER A 37 2.98 -0.23 4.85
N ASP A 38 2.75 0.44 3.73
CA ASP A 38 3.29 0.06 2.42
C ASP A 38 4.82 -0.08 2.42
N HIS A 39 5.36 -0.86 1.48
CA HIS A 39 6.80 -0.97 1.30
C HIS A 39 7.46 0.38 1.01
N MET A 40 8.65 0.57 1.56
CA MET A 40 9.44 1.75 1.21
C MET A 40 9.86 1.69 -0.27
N PRO A 41 9.93 2.84 -0.97
CA PRO A 41 10.40 2.87 -2.34
C PRO A 41 11.89 2.56 -2.38
N LEU A 42 12.29 1.60 -3.20
CA LEU A 42 13.70 1.23 -3.33
C LEU A 42 14.34 2.04 -4.47
N ILE A 43 14.59 3.33 -4.21
CA ILE A 43 15.05 4.29 -5.23
C ILE A 43 16.49 4.07 -5.72
N HIS A 44 17.28 3.26 -5.01
CA HIS A 44 18.74 3.18 -5.17
C HIS A 44 19.24 1.95 -5.94
N VAL A 45 18.40 0.94 -6.12
CA VAL A 45 18.65 -0.20 -7.01
C VAL A 45 17.71 -0.16 -8.20
N ARG A 46 18.11 -0.85 -9.26
CA ARG A 46 17.43 -0.79 -10.56
C ARG A 46 16.18 -1.65 -10.55
N ALA A 47 15.17 -1.26 -11.33
CA ALA A 47 13.91 -2.00 -11.41
C ALA A 47 14.10 -3.47 -11.86
N GLU A 48 15.13 -3.74 -12.66
CA GLU A 48 15.47 -5.08 -13.14
C GLU A 48 16.15 -5.98 -12.09
N GLU A 49 16.63 -5.37 -10.99
CA GLU A 49 17.38 -6.05 -9.93
C GLU A 49 16.52 -6.39 -8.71
N TYR A 50 15.29 -5.86 -8.62
CA TYR A 50 14.38 -6.16 -7.52
C TYR A 50 13.35 -7.23 -7.87
N TYR A 51 12.92 -7.95 -6.83
CA TYR A 51 11.68 -8.69 -6.87
C TYR A 51 10.49 -7.69 -6.97
N PRO A 52 9.59 -7.85 -7.97
CA PRO A 52 8.49 -6.92 -8.21
C PRO A 52 7.54 -6.69 -7.03
N GLU A 53 7.53 -7.62 -6.07
CA GLU A 53 6.70 -7.65 -4.86
C GLU A 53 7.20 -6.74 -3.73
N MET A 54 8.44 -6.23 -3.83
CA MET A 54 9.17 -5.64 -2.69
C MET A 54 9.20 -4.12 -2.65
N GLN A 55 8.46 -3.41 -3.52
CA GLN A 55 8.53 -1.94 -3.56
C GLN A 55 7.23 -1.24 -3.92
N CYS A 56 7.02 -0.09 -3.29
CA CYS A 56 5.93 0.80 -3.65
C CYS A 56 6.21 1.50 -5.00
N ARG A 57 5.33 1.34 -5.98
CA ARG A 57 5.46 1.91 -7.33
C ARG A 57 4.98 3.37 -7.36
N TRP A 58 5.80 4.29 -7.89
CA TRP A 58 5.50 5.74 -7.99
C TRP A 58 5.13 6.22 -9.39
N ARG A 59 5.24 5.35 -10.40
CA ARG A 59 5.18 5.71 -11.83
C ARG A 59 3.87 6.36 -12.29
N ASN A 60 2.85 6.47 -11.45
CA ASN A 60 1.51 6.92 -11.83
C ASN A 60 1.05 8.27 -11.20
N TYR A 61 1.90 9.00 -10.47
CA TYR A 61 1.48 10.25 -9.79
C TYR A 61 2.25 11.53 -10.19
N LEU A 62 3.32 11.44 -10.98
CA LEU A 62 4.05 12.62 -11.50
C LEU A 62 3.64 13.01 -12.94
N ALA A 63 2.52 12.45 -13.43
CA ALA A 63 1.98 12.70 -14.77
C ALA A 63 0.71 13.59 -14.75
N THR A 64 0.56 14.41 -13.71
CA THR A 64 -0.45 15.48 -13.64
C THR A 64 0.22 16.84 -13.72
#